data_AF-A0A6N9VLA7-F1
#
_entry.id   AF-A0A6N9VLA7-F1
#
_cell.length_a   1.000
_cell.length_b   1.000
_cell.length_c   1.000
_cell.angle_alpha   90.00
_cell.angle_beta   90.00
_cell.angle_gamma   90.00
#
_symmetry.space_group_name_H-M   'P 1'
#
loop_
_entity.id
_entity.type
_entity.pdbx_description
1 polymer ?
#
loop_
_entity_poly.entity_id
_entity_poly.type
_entity_poly.pdbx_seq_one_letter_code
_entity_poly.pdbx_strand_id
1 'polypeptide(L)' 'EYAEYAEPATGHGAAALLIGDDPRIMALDPGAFGLHSHETLDSARPLPDLDIADADRSLFAYLDGLSHSYADYSGR' A
#
# COMPACT_ATOMS: atom_id res chain seq x y z
N GLU A 1 -12.05 15.51 0.61
CA GLU A 1 -13.42 15.06 0.30
C GLU A 1 -13.81 14.00 1.33
N TYR A 2 -15.09 13.81 1.62
CA TYR A 2 -15.51 12.61 2.36
C TYR A 2 -15.25 11.40 1.45
N ALA A 3 -14.92 10.24 2.02
CA ALA A 3 -14.64 9.03 1.24
C ALA A 3 -15.91 8.46 0.57
N GLU A 4 -16.41 9.14 -0.47
CA GLU A 4 -17.61 8.74 -1.20
C GLU A 4 -17.40 7.34 -1.82
N TYR A 5 -18.42 6.48 -1.75
CA TYR A 5 -18.40 5.09 -2.23
C TYR A 5 -17.38 4.15 -1.56
N ALA A 6 -16.79 4.53 -0.43
CA ALA A 6 -15.87 3.66 0.32
C ALA A 6 -16.59 2.50 1.04
N GLU A 7 -17.84 2.67 1.47
CA GLU A 7 -18.62 1.66 2.22
C GLU A 7 -18.59 0.25 1.59
N PRO A 8 -18.90 0.05 0.28
CA PRO A 8 -18.88 -1.28 -0.32
C PRO A 8 -17.48 -1.91 -0.41
N ALA A 9 -16.42 -1.11 -0.40
CA ALA A 9 -15.03 -1.57 -0.46
C ALA A 9 -14.39 -1.71 0.93
N THR A 10 -15.02 -1.20 1.98
CA THR A 10 -14.47 -1.20 3.34
C THR A 10 -14.67 -2.57 3.98
N GLY A 11 -13.56 -3.21 4.35
CA GLY A 11 -13.55 -4.50 5.04
C GLY A 11 -12.79 -4.44 6.37
N HIS A 12 -12.95 -5.50 7.17
CA HIS A 12 -12.23 -5.68 8.43
C HIS A 12 -11.64 -7.09 8.48
N GLY A 13 -10.39 -7.22 8.92
CA GLY A 13 -9.71 -8.50 9.00
C GLY A 13 -8.34 -8.40 9.67
N ALA A 14 -7.75 -9.56 9.93
CA ALA A 14 -6.39 -9.68 10.47
C ALA A 14 -5.65 -10.83 9.78
N ALA A 15 -4.33 -10.67 9.63
CA ALA A 15 -3.43 -11.71 9.14
C ALA A 15 -2.25 -11.86 10.11
N ALA A 16 -1.86 -13.09 10.40
CA ALA A 16 -0.69 -13.41 11.21
C ALA A 16 0.37 -14.09 10.33
N LEU A 17 1.60 -13.59 10.37
CA LEU A 17 2.74 -14.12 9.61
C LEU A 17 3.82 -14.61 10.59
N LEU A 18 4.27 -15.85 10.43
CA LEU A 18 5.44 -16.37 11.12
C LEU A 18 6.68 -16.11 10.27
N ILE A 19 7.64 -15.36 10.81
CA ILE A 19 8.91 -15.04 10.14
C ILE A 19 10.03 -15.84 10.81
N GLY A 20 10.85 -16.51 10.01
CA GLY A 20 11.95 -17.33 10.47
C GLY A 20 12.89 -17.73 9.34
N ASP A 21 13.88 -18.53 9.67
CA ASP A 21 14.90 -19.08 8.78
C ASP A 21 14.44 -20.30 7.97
N ASP A 22 13.28 -20.88 8.31
CA ASP A 22 12.59 -21.96 7.58
C ASP A 22 11.32 -21.45 6.87
N PRO A 23 11.43 -20.74 5.72
CA PRO A 23 10.29 -20.14 5.02
C PRO A 23 9.51 -21.17 4.20
N ARG A 24 8.56 -21.86 4.84
CA ARG A 24 7.78 -22.94 4.18
C ARG A 24 6.72 -22.49 3.18
N ILE A 25 6.25 -21.24 3.30
CA ILE A 25 5.17 -20.70 2.45
C ILE A 25 5.75 -19.81 1.34
N MET A 26 6.65 -18.90 1.70
CA MET A 26 7.27 -17.96 0.77
C MET A 26 8.68 -17.64 1.25
N ALA A 27 9.68 -18.08 0.48
CA ALA A 27 11.05 -17.61 0.62
C ALA A 27 11.16 -16.21 -0.01
N LEU A 28 11.77 -15.28 0.70
CA LEU A 28 12.05 -13.93 0.20
C LEU A 28 13.47 -13.89 -0.38
N ASP A 29 13.65 -13.09 -1.43
CA ASP A 29 14.96 -12.82 -2.05
C ASP A 29 15.59 -11.58 -1.39
N PRO A 30 16.59 -11.72 -0.50
CA PRO A 30 17.13 -10.58 0.25
C PRO A 30 17.78 -9.57 -0.69
N GLY A 31 17.40 -8.30 -0.56
CA GLY A 31 17.91 -7.21 -1.42
C GLY A 31 17.19 -7.07 -2.76
N ALA A 32 16.36 -8.05 -3.16
CA ALA A 32 15.52 -7.96 -4.34
C ALA A 32 14.20 -7.26 -3.99
N PHE A 33 14.29 -5.95 -3.71
CA PHE A 33 13.14 -5.09 -3.47
C PHE A 33 13.36 -3.72 -4.11
N GLY A 34 12.26 -3.07 -4.49
CA GLY A 34 12.26 -1.71 -4.98
C GLY A 34 11.31 -0.84 -4.18
N LEU A 35 11.72 0.39 -3.88
CA LEU A 35 10.97 1.31 -3.02
C LEU A 35 10.77 2.64 -3.74
N HIS A 36 9.55 3.14 -3.65
CA HIS A 36 9.21 4.50 -4.05
C HIS A 36 8.19 5.08 -3.08
N SER A 37 8.48 6.27 -2.56
CA SER A 37 7.60 6.95 -1.60
C SER A 37 7.74 8.45 -1.73
N HIS A 38 6.60 9.15 -1.69
CA HIS A 38 6.53 10.60 -1.63
C HIS A 38 5.29 11.00 -0.83
N GLU A 39 5.24 12.27 -0.39
CA GLU A 39 4.06 12.78 0.32
C GLU A 39 2.90 12.96 -0.65
N THR A 40 1.73 12.50 -0.21
CA THR A 40 0.46 12.66 -0.92
C THR A 40 -0.65 12.85 0.10
N LEU A 41 -1.68 13.58 -0.31
CA LEU A 41 -2.93 13.74 0.43
C LEU A 41 -4.06 13.07 -0.37
N ASP A 42 -3.87 11.78 -0.67
CA ASP A 42 -4.86 10.95 -1.35
C ASP A 42 -5.87 10.35 -0.36
N SER A 43 -5.42 9.93 0.84
CA SER A 43 -6.30 9.53 1.94
C SER A 43 -5.64 9.72 3.31
N ALA A 44 -6.46 9.91 4.36
CA ALA A 44 -6.00 9.97 5.73
C ALA A 44 -7.13 9.70 6.74
N ARG A 45 -6.74 9.40 7.99
CA ARG A 45 -7.65 9.30 9.15
C ARG A 45 -7.28 10.33 10.22
N PRO A 46 -7.56 11.62 9.98
CA PRO A 46 -7.13 12.70 10.88
C PRO A 46 -7.80 12.67 12.26
N LEU A 47 -8.98 12.03 12.38
CA LEU A 47 -9.70 11.83 13.64
C LEU A 47 -10.16 10.36 13.74
N PRO A 48 -10.50 9.86 14.95
CA PRO A 48 -10.91 8.47 15.14
C PRO A 48 -12.13 8.03 14.32
N ASP A 49 -13.01 8.96 13.98
CA ASP A 49 -14.28 8.77 13.30
C ASP A 49 -14.34 9.46 11.92
N LEU A 50 -13.21 9.97 11.43
CA LEU A 50 -13.13 10.70 10.16
C LEU A 50 -12.10 10.08 9.23
N ASP A 51 -12.61 9.55 8.13
CA ASP A 51 -11.83 9.15 6.97
C ASP A 51 -11.99 10.21 5.87
N ILE A 52 -10.87 10.70 5.34
CA ILE A 52 -10.83 11.55 4.14
C ILE A 52 -10.14 10.77 3.02
N ALA A 53 -10.70 10.82 1.81
CA ALA A 53 -10.12 10.17 0.66
C ALA A 53 -10.52 10.90 -0.64
N ASP A 54 -9.61 10.86 -1.62
CA ASP A 54 -9.81 11.21 -3.02
C ASP A 54 -9.39 9.97 -3.83
N ALA A 55 -10.39 9.22 -4.31
CA ALA A 55 -10.16 7.92 -4.94
C ALA A 55 -9.36 8.04 -6.25
N ASP A 56 -9.61 9.08 -7.04
CA ASP A 56 -8.89 9.33 -8.28
C ASP A 56 -7.42 9.65 -7.99
N ARG A 57 -7.17 10.51 -7.02
CA ARG A 57 -5.79 10.83 -6.60
C ARG A 57 -5.08 9.61 -6.03
N SER A 58 -5.75 8.80 -5.22
CA SER A 58 -5.18 7.58 -4.64
C SER A 58 -4.83 6.56 -5.72
N LEU A 59 -5.69 6.41 -6.75
CA LEU A 59 -5.39 5.56 -7.89
C LEU A 59 -4.13 6.00 -8.64
N PHE A 60 -3.97 7.30 -8.91
CA PHE A 60 -2.75 7.80 -9.55
C PHE A 60 -1.51 7.65 -8.68
N ALA A 61 -1.61 7.95 -7.38
CA ALA A 61 -0.51 7.74 -6.43
C ALA A 61 -0.08 6.26 -6.37
N TYR A 62 -1.05 5.33 -6.38
CA TYR A 62 -0.79 3.89 -6.44
C TYR A 62 -0.08 3.48 -7.73
N LEU A 63 -0.57 3.93 -8.90
CA LEU A 63 0.03 3.59 -10.19
C LEU A 63 1.45 4.15 -10.34
N ASP A 64 1.70 5.35 -9.80
CA ASP A 64 3.02 5.96 -9.75
C ASP A 64 3.98 5.17 -8.83
N GLY A 65 3.51 4.85 -7.62
CA GLY A 65 4.26 4.02 -6.67
C GLY A 65 4.59 2.63 -7.22
N LEU A 66 3.63 1.98 -7.89
CA LEU A 66 3.85 0.69 -8.56
C LEU A 66 4.92 0.79 -9.65
N SER A 67 4.79 1.78 -10.53
CA SER A 67 5.70 1.95 -11.67
C SER A 67 7.14 2.20 -11.19
N HIS A 68 7.31 3.08 -10.21
CA HIS A 68 8.63 3.45 -9.70
C HIS A 68 9.24 2.41 -8.76
N SER A 69 8.44 1.74 -7.93
CA SER A 69 8.96 0.64 -7.09
C SER A 69 9.42 -0.54 -7.95
N TYR A 70 8.68 -0.87 -9.02
CA TYR A 70 9.15 -1.88 -9.97
C TYR A 70 10.40 -1.43 -10.74
N ALA A 71 10.49 -0.16 -11.14
CA ALA A 71 11.69 0.37 -11.78
C ALA A 71 12.92 0.29 -10.86
N ASP A 72 12.80 0.65 -9.58
CA ASP A 72 13.89 0.49 -8.59
C ASP A 72 14.26 -0.98 -8.39
N TYR A 73 13.28 -1.89 -8.34
CA TYR A 73 13.53 -3.33 -8.25
C TYR A 73 14.29 -3.86 -9.48
N SER A 74 13.80 -3.53 -10.68
CA SER A 74 14.32 -4.08 -11.95
C SER A 74 15.62 -3.41 -12.44
N GLY A 75 15.95 -2.24 -11.91
CA GLY A 75 17.20 -1.55 -12.19
C GLY A 75 18.38 -2.01 -11.32
N ARG A 76 18.16 -2.96 -10.40
CA ARG A 76 19.19 -3.55 -9.53
C ARG A 76 19.68 -4.88 -10.08
#